data_AF-A0A1Q7AUX9-F1
#
_entry.id   AF-A0A1Q7AUX9-F1
#
_cell.length_a   1.000
_cell.length_b   1.000
_cell.length_c   1.000
_cell.angle_alpha   90.00
_cell.angle_beta   90.00
_cell.angle_gamma   90.00
#
_symmetry.space_group_name_H-M   'P 1'
#
loop_
_entity.id
_entity.type
_entity.pdbx_description
1 polymer ?
#
loop_
_entity_poly.entity_id
_entity_poly.type
_entity_poly.pdbx_seq_one_letter_code
_entity_poly.pdbx_strand_id
1 'polypeptide(L)'
;MRIGRAAAVFAAAALLAGCTERPAGPAQSPRCAALQQRYGLTPCPADPIPVEPVTVQNLDKNLPDAEAHRIAQAYLRSRALYYLAIQDNSDRFFESGAIDLPGVTPLMFEAETGHIRDARARHGSVVLASRSTLKSLRIVPLPQDLRDSLEVSPAPMADAVVIEADGPEQQLIRVPGRADQPVSTLERGDSYRLLVGGVLVTKEGLPETFAELGQWECLDPDTHDACQLPPAGAG
;
A
#
# COMPACT_ATOMS: atom_id res chain seq x y z
N MET A 1 89.88 -11.43 1.58
CA MET A 1 90.51 -10.24 2.20
C MET A 1 89.50 -9.09 2.15
N ARG A 2 89.25 -8.41 3.28
CA ARG A 2 88.35 -7.25 3.50
C ARG A 2 86.84 -7.58 3.43
N ILE A 3 86.12 -7.77 4.54
CA ILE A 3 85.64 -6.81 5.59
C ILE A 3 84.83 -5.66 5.00
N GLY A 4 83.54 -5.61 5.36
CA GLY A 4 82.65 -4.46 5.18
C GLY A 4 81.28 -4.70 5.82
N ARG A 5 81.20 -4.54 7.15
CA ARG A 5 79.94 -4.40 7.91
C ARG A 5 79.29 -3.06 7.55
N ALA A 6 77.96 -3.03 7.37
CA ALA A 6 77.15 -1.85 7.69
C ALA A 6 75.73 -2.29 8.04
N ALA A 7 75.36 -2.02 9.28
CA ALA A 7 74.03 -2.17 9.85
C ALA A 7 73.11 -1.02 9.39
N ALA A 8 71.80 -1.25 9.36
CA ALA A 8 70.83 -0.40 10.08
C ALA A 8 69.41 -0.92 9.89
N VAL A 9 68.82 -1.29 11.03
CA VAL A 9 67.39 -1.41 11.30
C VAL A 9 66.69 -0.09 10.95
N PHE A 10 65.63 -0.11 10.16
CA PHE A 10 64.61 0.93 10.20
C PHE A 10 63.20 0.32 10.04
N ALA A 11 62.55 0.23 11.20
CA ALA A 11 61.14 0.46 11.47
C ALA A 11 60.11 0.02 10.42
N ALA A 12 59.56 -1.17 10.64
CA ALA A 12 58.20 -1.49 10.26
C ALA A 12 57.22 -0.65 11.10
N ALA A 13 56.71 0.46 10.56
CA ALA A 13 55.65 1.26 11.17
C ALA A 13 54.87 2.04 10.10
N ALA A 14 54.04 1.37 9.31
CA ALA A 14 53.02 2.04 8.47
C ALA A 14 51.96 1.07 7.93
N LEU A 15 51.28 0.29 8.78
CA LEU A 15 50.02 -0.38 8.42
C LEU A 15 49.01 -0.28 9.56
N LEU A 16 48.79 0.96 10.03
CA LEU A 16 47.53 1.38 10.63
C LEU A 16 46.88 2.36 9.64
N ALA A 17 46.70 1.91 8.40
CA ALA A 17 45.84 2.60 7.45
C ALA A 17 44.42 2.43 7.98
N GLY A 18 43.83 3.54 8.39
CA GLY A 18 42.62 3.60 9.20
C GLY A 18 41.50 2.72 8.67
N CYS A 19 40.87 2.01 9.61
CA CYS A 19 39.43 1.84 9.58
C CYS A 19 38.83 3.24 9.51
N THR A 20 38.70 3.81 8.31
CA THR A 20 37.77 4.89 8.06
C THR A 20 36.41 4.29 8.35
N GLU A 21 35.93 4.50 9.58
CA GLU A 21 34.51 4.40 9.89
C GLU A 21 33.81 5.14 8.77
N ARG A 22 33.13 4.39 7.89
CA ARG A 22 32.20 4.97 6.94
C ARG A 22 31.36 5.94 7.77
N PRO A 23 31.28 7.24 7.42
CA PRO A 23 30.46 8.17 8.16
C PRO A 23 29.09 7.50 8.30
N ALA A 24 28.72 7.24 9.56
CA ALA A 24 27.43 6.64 9.87
C ALA A 24 26.42 7.51 9.12
N GLY A 25 25.69 6.89 8.18
CA GLY A 25 24.64 7.58 7.44
C GLY A 25 23.73 8.31 8.45
N PRO A 26 23.09 9.41 8.04
CA PRO A 26 22.23 10.17 8.94
C PRO A 26 21.30 9.20 9.69
N ALA A 27 21.27 9.33 11.02
CA ALA A 27 20.47 8.45 11.86
C ALA A 27 19.03 8.42 11.34
N GLN A 28 18.53 7.21 11.05
CA GLN A 28 17.19 7.02 10.52
C GLN A 28 16.18 7.59 11.54
N SER A 29 15.22 8.39 11.05
CA SER A 29 14.22 8.97 11.94
C SER A 29 13.41 7.87 12.65
N PRO A 30 12.90 8.13 13.88
CA PRO A 30 12.12 7.13 14.62
C PRO A 30 10.93 6.58 13.82
N ARG A 31 10.23 7.45 13.06
CA ARG A 31 9.16 7.05 12.15
C ARG A 31 9.68 6.06 11.12
N CYS A 32 10.78 6.37 10.43
CA CYS A 32 11.32 5.51 9.40
C CYS A 32 11.82 4.17 9.93
N ALA A 33 12.41 4.16 11.14
CA ALA A 33 12.81 2.93 11.81
C ALA A 33 11.57 2.06 12.12
N ALA A 34 10.50 2.65 12.66
CA ALA A 34 9.25 1.94 12.92
C ALA A 34 8.63 1.38 11.63
N LEU A 35 8.57 2.18 10.55
CA LEU A 35 7.99 1.77 9.28
C LEU A 35 8.73 0.59 8.65
N GLN A 36 10.05 0.64 8.65
CA GLN A 36 10.87 -0.45 8.14
C GLN A 36 10.76 -1.70 9.02
N GLN A 37 10.89 -1.56 10.34
CA GLN A 37 10.92 -2.70 11.26
C GLN A 37 9.56 -3.42 11.31
N ARG A 38 8.46 -2.66 11.41
CA ARG A 38 7.12 -3.21 11.62
C ARG A 38 6.43 -3.59 10.31
N TYR A 39 6.61 -2.80 9.25
CA TYR A 39 5.82 -2.96 8.03
C TYR A 39 6.65 -3.29 6.78
N GLY A 40 7.98 -3.33 6.89
CA GLY A 40 8.85 -3.69 5.75
C GLY A 40 8.88 -2.64 4.63
N LEU A 41 8.41 -1.41 4.88
CA LEU A 41 8.41 -0.33 3.89
C LEU A 41 9.81 0.27 3.78
N THR A 42 10.42 0.16 2.60
CA THR A 42 11.77 0.65 2.31
C THR A 42 11.91 0.98 0.82
N PRO A 43 12.18 2.26 0.46
CA PRO A 43 12.57 3.37 1.33
C PRO A 43 11.45 3.90 2.22
N CYS A 44 11.80 4.68 3.25
CA CYS A 44 10.82 5.27 4.15
C CYS A 44 9.82 6.16 3.37
N PRO A 45 8.50 5.91 3.45
CA PRO A 45 7.49 6.72 2.78
C PRO A 45 7.56 8.20 3.16
N ALA A 46 7.18 9.08 2.23
CA ALA A 46 7.03 10.52 2.48
C ALA A 46 6.02 10.80 3.60
N ASP A 47 6.13 11.96 4.25
CA ASP A 47 5.22 12.44 5.29
C ASP A 47 4.79 13.89 5.00
N PRO A 48 3.53 14.16 4.65
CA PRO A 48 2.45 13.19 4.45
C PRO A 48 2.67 12.31 3.20
N ILE A 49 2.05 11.13 3.18
CA ILE A 49 2.05 10.26 2.00
C ILE A 49 1.24 10.95 0.87
N PRO A 50 1.81 11.13 -0.34
CA PRO A 50 1.08 11.68 -1.46
C PRO A 50 -0.09 10.77 -1.84
N VAL A 51 -1.28 11.35 -1.92
CA VAL A 51 -2.49 10.67 -2.39
C VAL A 51 -2.95 11.24 -3.73
N GLU A 52 -3.69 10.45 -4.48
CA GLU A 52 -4.28 10.88 -5.76
C GLU A 52 -5.29 12.01 -5.53
N PRO A 53 -5.25 13.09 -6.34
CA PRO A 53 -6.25 14.14 -6.26
C PRO A 53 -7.56 13.67 -6.92
N VAL A 54 -8.54 13.29 -6.11
CA VAL A 54 -9.86 12.86 -6.57
C VAL A 54 -10.96 13.75 -6.00
N THR A 55 -12.05 13.93 -6.76
CA THR A 55 -13.27 14.54 -6.23
C THR A 55 -13.95 13.58 -5.24
N VAL A 56 -14.08 14.03 -4.00
CA VAL A 56 -14.83 13.34 -2.94
C VAL A 56 -16.25 13.89 -2.90
N GLN A 57 -17.25 13.03 -2.90
CA GLN A 57 -18.66 13.42 -2.72
C GLN A 57 -19.23 12.71 -1.50
N ASN A 58 -19.89 13.46 -0.62
CA ASN A 58 -20.67 12.90 0.47
C ASN A 58 -22.12 12.70 0.00
N LEU A 59 -22.57 11.46 -0.07
CA LEU A 59 -23.94 11.11 -0.44
C LEU A 59 -24.74 10.53 0.75
N ASP A 60 -24.10 10.36 1.92
CA ASP A 60 -24.81 10.05 3.16
C ASP A 60 -25.30 11.34 3.82
N LYS A 61 -26.62 11.52 3.85
CA LYS A 61 -27.28 12.70 4.44
C LYS A 61 -27.16 12.77 5.96
N ASN A 62 -26.82 11.66 6.61
CA ASN A 62 -26.63 11.57 8.06
C ASN A 62 -25.16 11.71 8.47
N LEU A 63 -24.24 11.67 7.50
CA LEU A 63 -22.81 11.81 7.75
C LEU A 63 -22.37 13.26 7.54
N PRO A 64 -21.72 13.90 8.53
CA PRO A 64 -21.13 15.22 8.33
C PRO A 64 -20.02 15.19 7.26
N ASP A 65 -19.95 16.22 6.42
CA ASP A 65 -18.95 16.32 5.35
C ASP A 65 -17.51 16.16 5.84
N ALA A 66 -17.20 16.66 7.04
CA ALA A 66 -15.87 16.50 7.64
C ALA A 66 -15.51 15.03 7.89
N GLU A 67 -16.47 14.21 8.33
CA GLU A 67 -16.28 12.78 8.55
C GLU A 67 -16.21 12.04 7.21
N ALA A 68 -17.04 12.40 6.24
CA ALA A 68 -16.95 11.88 4.87
C ALA A 68 -15.56 12.12 4.25
N HIS A 69 -15.03 13.34 4.40
CA HIS A 69 -13.68 13.66 3.93
C HIS A 69 -12.61 12.88 4.69
N ARG A 70 -12.77 12.66 6.00
CA ARG A 70 -11.84 11.85 6.79
C ARG A 70 -11.79 10.41 6.28
N ILE A 71 -12.95 9.77 6.07
CA ILE A 71 -13.06 8.40 5.53
C ILE A 71 -12.41 8.34 4.14
N ALA A 72 -12.76 9.27 3.25
CA ALA A 72 -12.19 9.34 1.91
C ALA A 72 -10.66 9.47 1.93
N GLN A 73 -10.12 10.35 2.78
CA GLN A 73 -8.67 10.51 2.92
C GLN A 73 -7.99 9.27 3.49
N ALA A 74 -8.63 8.57 4.44
CA ALA A 74 -8.14 7.31 4.98
C ALA A 74 -8.09 6.22 3.89
N TYR A 75 -9.12 6.12 3.05
CA TYR A 75 -9.14 5.21 1.89
C TYR A 75 -8.02 5.54 0.90
N LEU A 76 -7.87 6.80 0.52
CA LEU A 76 -6.82 7.25 -0.40
C LEU A 76 -5.41 6.96 0.11
N ARG A 77 -5.16 7.12 1.41
CA ARG A 77 -3.88 6.74 2.04
C ARG A 77 -3.65 5.24 2.00
N SER A 78 -4.71 4.44 2.19
CA SER A 78 -4.64 2.97 2.15
C SER A 78 -4.27 2.50 0.76
N ARG A 79 -4.92 3.06 -0.28
CA ARG A 79 -4.56 2.82 -1.68
C ARG A 79 -3.15 3.27 -2.02
N ALA A 80 -2.69 4.43 -1.52
CA ALA A 80 -1.32 4.88 -1.73
C ALA A 80 -0.30 3.92 -1.08
N LEU A 81 -0.59 3.44 0.13
CA LEU A 81 0.24 2.46 0.84
C LEU A 81 0.24 1.08 0.18
N TYR A 82 -0.90 0.63 -0.35
CA TYR A 82 -0.99 -0.59 -1.18
C TYR A 82 0.02 -0.55 -2.32
N TYR A 83 0.03 0.53 -3.10
CA TYR A 83 0.96 0.65 -4.23
C TYR A 83 2.42 0.74 -3.79
N LEU A 84 2.71 1.40 -2.67
CA LEU A 84 4.06 1.41 -2.08
C LEU A 84 4.49 -0.01 -1.67
N ALA A 85 3.60 -0.79 -1.05
CA ALA A 85 3.90 -2.15 -0.64
C ALA A 85 4.18 -3.08 -1.84
N ILE A 86 3.46 -2.92 -2.96
CA ILE A 86 3.75 -3.63 -4.21
C ILE A 86 5.13 -3.22 -4.75
N GLN A 87 5.41 -1.92 -4.83
CA GLN A 87 6.69 -1.41 -5.33
C GLN A 87 7.87 -1.90 -4.49
N ASP A 88 7.72 -1.90 -3.16
CA ASP A 88 8.72 -2.36 -2.21
C ASP A 88 8.75 -3.89 -2.06
N ASN A 89 7.84 -4.62 -2.72
CA ASN A 89 7.67 -6.07 -2.59
C ASN A 89 7.53 -6.52 -1.12
N SER A 90 6.79 -5.74 -0.31
CA SER A 90 6.64 -5.95 1.12
C SER A 90 5.46 -6.87 1.45
N ASP A 91 5.72 -8.17 1.53
CA ASP A 91 4.79 -9.17 2.11
C ASP A 91 4.37 -8.78 3.54
N ARG A 92 5.33 -8.34 4.34
CA ARG A 92 5.10 -7.88 5.72
C ARG A 92 4.09 -6.74 5.83
N PHE A 93 4.03 -5.83 4.84
CA PHE A 93 3.07 -4.73 4.89
C PHE A 93 1.64 -5.25 4.81
N PHE A 94 1.37 -6.18 3.89
CA PHE A 94 0.06 -6.79 3.71
C PHE A 94 -0.36 -7.59 4.94
N GLU A 95 0.57 -8.24 5.64
CA GLU A 95 0.30 -8.98 6.88
C GLU A 95 0.19 -8.09 8.14
N SER A 96 0.50 -6.80 8.05
CA SER A 96 0.62 -5.93 9.23
C SER A 96 -0.70 -5.43 9.82
N GLY A 97 -1.77 -5.56 9.04
CA GLY A 97 -3.07 -4.97 9.33
C GLY A 97 -3.11 -3.44 9.25
N ALA A 98 -2.24 -2.85 8.43
CA ALA A 98 -2.20 -1.40 8.18
C ALA A 98 -3.31 -0.92 7.24
N ILE A 99 -3.76 -1.75 6.30
CA ILE A 99 -4.81 -1.44 5.30
C ILE A 99 -5.85 -2.58 5.17
N ASP A 100 -5.81 -3.53 6.11
CA ASP A 100 -6.61 -4.76 6.18
C ASP A 100 -6.64 -5.19 7.66
N LEU A 101 -7.51 -6.12 8.01
CA LEU A 101 -7.44 -6.90 9.24
C LEU A 101 -7.20 -8.39 8.89
N PRO A 102 -5.95 -8.88 8.81
CA PRO A 102 -5.66 -10.23 8.30
C PRO A 102 -6.33 -11.37 9.09
N GLY A 103 -6.62 -11.16 10.37
CA GLY A 103 -7.36 -12.14 11.20
C GLY A 103 -8.85 -12.23 10.87
N VAL A 104 -9.35 -11.31 10.04
CA VAL A 104 -10.75 -11.14 9.65
C VAL A 104 -10.91 -11.40 8.15
N THR A 105 -10.01 -10.86 7.35
CA THR A 105 -10.02 -10.94 5.88
C THR A 105 -8.74 -11.63 5.37
N PRO A 106 -8.49 -12.91 5.72
CA PRO A 106 -7.22 -13.58 5.46
C PRO A 106 -6.87 -13.74 3.97
N LEU A 107 -7.85 -13.59 3.08
CA LEU A 107 -7.68 -13.74 1.63
C LEU A 107 -7.52 -12.40 0.89
N MET A 108 -7.70 -11.25 1.56
CA MET A 108 -7.74 -9.93 0.92
C MET A 108 -6.52 -9.65 0.05
N PHE A 109 -5.33 -9.96 0.55
CA PHE A 109 -4.04 -9.76 -0.15
C PHE A 109 -3.29 -11.07 -0.41
N GLU A 110 -4.01 -12.20 -0.46
CA GLU A 110 -3.39 -13.50 -0.73
C GLU A 110 -2.73 -13.51 -2.12
N ALA A 111 -3.39 -12.90 -3.12
CA ALA A 111 -2.86 -12.81 -4.48
C ALA A 111 -1.55 -12.01 -4.52
N GLU A 112 -1.52 -10.81 -3.94
CA GLU A 112 -0.33 -9.95 -3.88
C GLU A 112 0.85 -10.63 -3.17
N THR A 113 0.59 -11.19 -1.99
CA THR A 113 1.63 -11.90 -1.23
C THR A 113 2.09 -13.18 -1.96
N GLY A 114 1.19 -13.87 -2.66
CA GLY A 114 1.49 -14.96 -3.59
C GLY A 114 2.43 -14.52 -4.71
N HIS A 115 2.10 -13.45 -5.43
CA HIS A 115 2.91 -12.90 -6.52
C HIS A 115 4.32 -12.51 -6.05
N ILE A 116 4.44 -11.88 -4.88
CA ILE A 116 5.74 -11.51 -4.29
C ILE A 116 6.58 -12.77 -3.99
N ARG A 117 5.98 -13.79 -3.38
CA ARG A 117 6.67 -15.07 -3.09
C ARG A 117 7.11 -15.77 -4.38
N ASP A 118 6.25 -15.83 -5.38
CA ASP A 118 6.55 -16.45 -6.67
C ASP A 118 7.64 -15.71 -7.45
N ALA A 119 7.65 -14.37 -7.40
CA ALA A 119 8.71 -13.57 -7.98
C ALA A 119 10.04 -13.85 -7.29
N ARG A 120 10.06 -13.85 -5.96
CA ARG A 120 11.25 -14.14 -5.13
C ARG A 120 11.82 -15.53 -5.41
N ALA A 121 10.96 -16.55 -5.51
CA ALA A 121 11.35 -17.92 -5.83
C ALA A 121 12.02 -18.05 -7.22
N ARG A 122 11.75 -17.11 -8.13
CA ARG A 122 12.33 -17.04 -9.48
C ARG A 122 13.47 -16.03 -9.59
N HIS A 123 13.97 -15.52 -8.47
CA HIS A 123 14.98 -14.45 -8.41
C HIS A 123 14.56 -13.18 -9.15
N GLY A 124 13.25 -12.87 -9.11
CA GLY A 124 12.66 -11.66 -9.66
C GLY A 124 11.94 -10.82 -8.61
N SER A 125 11.17 -9.85 -9.09
CA SER A 125 10.31 -8.99 -8.27
C SER A 125 8.97 -8.75 -8.95
N VAL A 126 7.95 -8.43 -8.17
CA VAL A 126 6.73 -7.79 -8.68
C VAL A 126 7.07 -6.34 -9.05
N VAL A 127 6.55 -5.89 -10.18
CA VAL A 127 6.69 -4.54 -10.70
C VAL A 127 5.30 -4.02 -11.05
N LEU A 128 4.97 -2.84 -10.53
CA LEU A 128 3.79 -2.10 -10.92
C LEU A 128 4.11 -1.28 -12.18
N ALA A 129 3.71 -1.79 -13.34
CA ALA A 129 3.98 -1.16 -14.64
C ALA A 129 3.04 0.00 -14.94
N SER A 130 1.79 -0.09 -14.48
CA SER A 130 0.81 1.01 -14.51
C SER A 130 -0.14 0.90 -13.32
N ARG A 131 -0.75 2.04 -12.95
CA ARG A 131 -1.74 2.16 -11.87
C ARG A 131 -3.10 2.50 -12.46
N SER A 132 -4.15 1.90 -11.92
CA SER A 132 -5.50 2.39 -12.21
C SER A 132 -5.65 3.83 -11.72
N THR A 133 -6.43 4.62 -12.47
CA THR A 133 -6.71 6.03 -12.17
C THR A 133 -8.06 6.12 -11.47
N LEU A 134 -8.10 6.70 -10.28
CA LEU A 134 -9.35 6.87 -9.54
C LEU A 134 -10.12 8.08 -10.08
N LYS A 135 -11.27 7.84 -10.70
CA LYS A 135 -12.14 8.89 -11.27
C LYS A 135 -12.95 9.62 -10.21
N SER A 136 -13.52 8.87 -9.29
CA SER A 136 -14.38 9.42 -8.25
C SER A 136 -14.31 8.57 -6.99
N LEU A 137 -14.53 9.24 -5.86
CA LEU A 137 -14.68 8.62 -4.57
C LEU A 137 -15.94 9.20 -3.93
N ARG A 138 -16.86 8.33 -3.53
CA ARG A 138 -18.12 8.73 -2.90
C ARG A 138 -18.26 8.03 -1.55
N ILE A 139 -18.77 8.75 -0.57
CA ILE A 139 -19.14 8.17 0.72
C ILE A 139 -20.64 7.99 0.72
N VAL A 140 -21.08 6.76 0.99
CA VAL A 140 -22.48 6.35 0.96
C VAL A 140 -22.79 5.55 2.23
N PRO A 141 -24.05 5.45 2.66
CA PRO A 141 -24.44 4.48 3.67
C PRO A 141 -24.14 3.06 3.16
N LEU A 142 -23.50 2.22 3.98
CA LEU A 142 -23.38 0.79 3.73
C LEU A 142 -24.73 0.13 4.01
N PRO A 143 -25.34 -0.58 3.05
CA PRO A 143 -26.55 -1.37 3.30
C PRO A 143 -26.41 -2.27 4.51
N GLN A 144 -27.42 -2.27 5.38
CA GLN A 144 -27.36 -2.92 6.68
C GLN A 144 -27.21 -4.45 6.55
N ASP A 145 -27.84 -5.05 5.54
CA ASP A 145 -27.70 -6.46 5.19
C ASP A 145 -26.27 -6.83 4.78
N LEU A 146 -25.61 -6.00 3.96
CA LEU A 146 -24.20 -6.21 3.62
C LEU A 146 -23.30 -6.05 4.84
N ARG A 147 -23.57 -5.03 5.66
CA ARG A 147 -22.83 -4.80 6.90
C ARG A 147 -22.94 -5.97 7.87
N ASP A 148 -24.16 -6.49 8.06
CA ASP A 148 -24.44 -7.62 8.94
C ASP A 148 -23.88 -8.92 8.37
N SER A 149 -23.90 -9.10 7.05
CA SER A 149 -23.37 -10.30 6.37
C SER A 149 -21.87 -10.52 6.56
N LEU A 150 -21.11 -9.46 6.87
CA LEU A 150 -19.69 -9.60 7.14
C LEU A 150 -19.46 -10.39 8.44
N GLU A 151 -20.32 -10.27 9.46
CA GLU A 151 -20.22 -11.01 10.72
C GLU A 151 -18.83 -10.93 11.40
N VAL A 152 -18.13 -9.80 11.25
CA VAL A 152 -16.75 -9.61 11.69
C VAL A 152 -16.59 -8.70 12.91
N SER A 153 -15.47 -8.85 13.64
CA SER A 153 -15.08 -7.96 14.74
C SER A 153 -13.68 -7.38 14.49
N PRO A 154 -13.52 -6.03 14.49
CA PRO A 154 -14.54 -5.01 14.73
C PRO A 154 -15.60 -4.98 13.64
N ALA A 155 -16.83 -4.60 14.01
CA ALA A 155 -17.91 -4.44 13.05
C ALA A 155 -17.56 -3.32 12.04
N PRO A 156 -17.96 -3.46 10.76
CA PRO A 156 -17.75 -2.42 9.77
C PRO A 156 -18.45 -1.11 10.17
N MET A 157 -17.95 0.00 9.63
CA MET A 157 -18.62 1.30 9.71
C MET A 157 -20.01 1.26 9.08
N ALA A 158 -20.87 2.21 9.44
CA ALA A 158 -22.17 2.38 8.79
C ALA A 158 -22.05 2.98 7.38
N ASP A 159 -20.88 3.54 7.06
CA ASP A 159 -20.56 4.18 5.80
C ASP A 159 -19.59 3.31 4.99
N ALA A 160 -19.70 3.39 3.67
CA ALA A 160 -18.86 2.72 2.71
C ALA A 160 -18.26 3.72 1.71
N VAL A 161 -17.20 3.28 1.04
CA VAL A 161 -16.57 4.02 -0.04
C VAL A 161 -17.00 3.41 -1.37
N VAL A 162 -17.64 4.19 -2.23
CA VAL A 162 -17.82 3.82 -3.64
C VAL A 162 -16.68 4.40 -4.45
N ILE A 163 -15.93 3.51 -5.10
CA ILE A 163 -14.82 3.88 -5.99
C ILE A 163 -15.21 3.62 -7.43
N GLU A 164 -14.77 4.51 -8.31
CA GLU A 164 -14.75 4.27 -9.75
C GLU A 164 -13.33 4.49 -10.24
N ALA A 165 -12.75 3.47 -10.87
CA ALA A 165 -11.38 3.54 -11.39
C ALA A 165 -11.30 3.01 -12.81
N ASP A 166 -10.42 3.64 -13.58
CA ASP A 166 -10.10 3.25 -14.95
C ASP A 166 -8.76 2.54 -15.02
N GLY A 167 -8.67 1.56 -15.91
CA GLY A 167 -7.40 1.01 -16.34
C GLY A 167 -6.55 2.00 -17.14
N PRO A 168 -5.26 1.69 -17.34
CA PRO A 168 -4.68 0.39 -17.06
C PRO A 168 -4.07 0.26 -15.66
N GLU A 169 -4.31 -0.87 -15.00
CA GLU A 169 -3.48 -1.32 -13.88
C GLU A 169 -2.75 -2.58 -14.29
N GLN A 170 -1.44 -2.64 -14.10
CA GLN A 170 -0.64 -3.78 -14.53
C GLN A 170 0.42 -4.10 -13.49
N GLN A 171 0.30 -5.29 -12.90
CA GLN A 171 1.34 -5.92 -12.08
C GLN A 171 2.00 -7.03 -12.88
N LEU A 172 3.32 -6.99 -12.91
CA LEU A 172 4.14 -7.94 -13.65
C LEU A 172 5.14 -8.60 -12.71
N ILE A 173 5.52 -9.84 -12.98
CA ILE A 173 6.71 -10.45 -12.41
C ILE A 173 7.86 -10.27 -13.39
N ARG A 174 8.90 -9.56 -12.94
CA ARG A 174 10.12 -9.28 -13.70
C ARG A 174 11.26 -10.13 -13.17
N VAL A 175 11.83 -10.96 -14.03
CA VAL A 175 13.03 -11.76 -13.76
C VAL A 175 14.13 -11.33 -14.72
N PRO A 176 15.35 -10.97 -14.26
CA PRO A 176 16.43 -10.55 -15.14
C PRO A 176 16.70 -11.56 -16.27
N GLY A 177 16.75 -11.07 -17.51
CA GLY A 177 17.00 -11.88 -18.70
C GLY A 177 15.81 -12.73 -19.18
N ARG A 178 14.61 -12.54 -18.62
CA ARG A 178 13.36 -13.17 -19.08
C ARG A 178 12.34 -12.12 -19.49
N ALA A 179 11.35 -12.53 -20.27
CA ALA A 179 10.19 -11.69 -20.56
C ALA A 179 9.39 -11.44 -19.27
N ASP A 180 8.81 -10.24 -19.15
CA ASP A 180 7.89 -9.91 -18.05
C ASP A 180 6.63 -10.80 -18.15
N GLN A 181 6.14 -11.27 -17.00
CA GLN A 181 4.91 -12.06 -16.91
C GLN A 181 3.81 -11.25 -16.22
N PRO A 182 2.65 -11.01 -16.85
CA PRO A 182 1.53 -10.36 -16.17
C PRO A 182 0.94 -11.27 -15.08
N VAL A 183 0.57 -10.67 -13.95
CA VAL A 183 -0.04 -11.38 -12.81
C VAL A 183 -1.34 -10.73 -12.30
N SER A 184 -1.52 -9.44 -12.55
CA SER A 184 -2.80 -8.75 -12.34
C SER A 184 -2.94 -7.63 -13.37
N THR A 185 -4.08 -7.56 -14.03
CA THR A 185 -4.33 -6.63 -15.14
C THR A 185 -5.75 -6.09 -15.12
N LEU A 186 -5.88 -4.78 -15.14
CA LEU A 186 -7.06 -4.05 -15.61
C LEU A 186 -6.67 -3.40 -16.94
N GLU A 187 -7.32 -3.76 -18.04
CA GLU A 187 -6.91 -3.29 -19.36
C GLU A 187 -7.25 -1.82 -19.59
N ARG A 188 -6.56 -1.20 -20.55
CA ARG A 188 -6.90 0.17 -20.94
C ARG A 188 -8.28 0.22 -21.58
N GLY A 189 -9.14 1.09 -21.06
CA GLY A 189 -10.52 1.23 -21.52
C GLY A 189 -11.52 0.45 -20.66
N ASP A 190 -11.02 -0.47 -19.83
CA ASP A 190 -11.82 -1.10 -18.79
C ASP A 190 -11.91 -0.19 -17.58
N SER A 191 -12.99 -0.37 -16.83
CA SER A 191 -13.21 0.31 -15.56
C SER A 191 -13.94 -0.63 -14.60
N TYR A 192 -13.81 -0.33 -13.32
CA TYR A 192 -14.62 -0.99 -12.30
C TYR A 192 -15.27 0.05 -11.40
N ARG A 193 -16.39 -0.35 -10.80
CA ARG A 193 -17.04 0.39 -9.73
C ARG A 193 -17.34 -0.57 -8.60
N LEU A 194 -16.82 -0.24 -7.42
CA LEU A 194 -16.92 -1.09 -6.25
C LEU A 194 -17.50 -0.31 -5.07
N LEU A 195 -18.32 -1.00 -4.28
CA LEU A 195 -18.69 -0.60 -2.93
C LEU A 195 -17.70 -1.26 -1.97
N VAL A 196 -17.07 -0.49 -1.10
CA VAL A 196 -16.05 -0.98 -0.16
C VAL A 196 -16.47 -0.65 1.26
N GLY A 197 -16.75 -1.69 2.05
CA GLY A 197 -17.03 -1.60 3.47
C GLY A 197 -15.77 -1.86 4.29
N GLY A 198 -15.63 -1.17 5.43
CA GLY A 198 -14.41 -1.28 6.22
C GLY A 198 -14.45 -0.54 7.55
N VAL A 199 -13.27 -0.34 8.12
CA VAL A 199 -13.07 0.37 9.40
C VAL A 199 -11.86 1.29 9.33
N LEU A 200 -11.89 2.39 10.09
CA LEU A 200 -10.71 3.24 10.26
C LEU A 200 -9.71 2.59 11.21
N VAL A 201 -8.43 2.60 10.81
CA VAL A 201 -7.33 2.00 11.57
C VAL A 201 -6.22 3.04 11.73
N THR A 202 -5.65 3.10 12.93
CA THR A 202 -4.44 3.87 13.20
C THR A 202 -3.35 2.92 13.66
N LYS A 203 -2.18 3.01 13.04
CA LYS A 203 -0.99 2.22 13.37
C LYS A 203 0.19 3.14 13.63
N GLU A 204 1.11 2.70 14.47
CA GLU A 204 2.30 3.48 14.84
C GLU A 204 3.12 3.85 13.60
N GLY A 205 3.41 5.15 13.43
CA GLY A 205 4.21 5.68 12.31
C GLY A 205 3.45 5.86 11.00
N LEU A 206 2.18 5.42 10.92
CA LEU A 206 1.31 5.57 9.75
C LEU A 206 0.19 6.58 10.04
N PRO A 207 -0.31 7.30 9.03
CA PRO A 207 -1.54 8.06 9.17
C PRO A 207 -2.73 7.11 9.34
N GLU A 208 -3.89 7.63 9.75
CA GLU A 208 -5.13 6.87 9.76
C GLU A 208 -5.46 6.37 8.33
N THR A 209 -5.78 5.09 8.25
CA THR A 209 -6.10 4.31 7.04
C THR A 209 -7.49 3.69 7.15
N PHE A 210 -7.99 3.16 6.05
CA PHE A 210 -9.23 2.42 5.92
C PHE A 210 -8.87 0.96 5.66
N ALA A 211 -9.18 0.08 6.61
CA ALA A 211 -9.02 -1.35 6.44
C ALA A 211 -10.29 -1.92 5.79
N GLU A 212 -10.12 -2.50 4.62
CA GLU A 212 -11.20 -3.10 3.84
C GLU A 212 -11.64 -4.42 4.49
N LEU A 213 -12.95 -4.59 4.67
CA LEU A 213 -13.55 -5.80 5.24
C LEU A 213 -14.47 -6.51 4.25
N GLY A 214 -15.00 -5.78 3.28
CA GLY A 214 -15.83 -6.31 2.21
C GLY A 214 -15.77 -5.42 0.98
N GLN A 215 -15.81 -6.06 -0.20
CA GLN A 215 -15.84 -5.42 -1.50
C GLN A 215 -16.93 -6.07 -2.34
N TRP A 216 -17.75 -5.25 -2.98
CA TRP A 216 -18.84 -5.72 -3.83
C TRP A 216 -18.87 -4.95 -5.15
N GLU A 217 -19.24 -5.62 -6.23
CA GLU A 217 -19.42 -4.95 -7.52
C GLU A 217 -20.69 -4.12 -7.50
N CYS A 218 -20.61 -2.86 -7.95
CA CYS A 218 -21.77 -1.99 -8.03
C CYS A 218 -22.79 -2.37 -9.12
N LEU A 219 -22.50 -3.43 -9.88
CA LEU A 219 -23.41 -4.03 -10.84
C LEU A 219 -24.31 -5.10 -10.19
N ASP A 220 -23.97 -5.55 -8.98
CA ASP A 220 -24.77 -6.53 -8.25
C ASP A 220 -26.10 -5.91 -7.80
N PRO A 221 -27.23 -6.64 -7.91
CA PRO A 221 -28.54 -6.12 -7.50
C PRO A 221 -28.57 -5.57 -6.06
N ASP A 222 -27.84 -6.22 -5.16
CA ASP A 222 -27.83 -5.91 -3.72
C ASP A 222 -27.04 -4.63 -3.40
N THR A 223 -26.17 -4.17 -4.30
CA THR A 223 -25.29 -3.00 -4.09
C THR A 223 -25.63 -1.86 -5.05
N HIS A 224 -26.42 -2.15 -6.10
CA HIS A 224 -26.71 -1.24 -7.19
C HIS A 224 -27.23 0.11 -6.72
N ASP A 225 -28.22 0.09 -5.81
CA ASP A 225 -28.85 1.29 -5.28
C ASP A 225 -27.89 2.13 -4.42
N ALA A 226 -27.04 1.49 -3.61
CA ALA A 226 -26.02 2.17 -2.83
C ALA A 226 -24.95 2.83 -3.72
N CYS A 227 -24.71 2.25 -4.90
CA CYS A 227 -23.74 2.73 -5.87
C CYS A 227 -24.27 3.75 -6.88
N GLN A 228 -25.59 3.98 -6.94
CA GLN A 228 -26.17 4.91 -7.90
C GLN A 228 -25.79 6.35 -7.58
N LEU A 229 -25.55 7.12 -8.64
CA LEU A 229 -25.42 8.57 -8.54
C LEU A 229 -26.84 9.16 -8.49
N PRO A 230 -27.12 10.19 -7.68
CA PRO A 230 -28.30 11.00 -7.95
C PRO A 230 -28.20 11.52 -9.40
N PRO A 231 -29.32 11.56 -10.15
CA PRO A 231 -29.29 12.00 -11.54
C PRO A 231 -28.66 13.38 -11.63
N ALA A 232 -27.73 13.56 -12.58
CA ALA A 232 -27.06 14.83 -12.82
C ALA A 232 -28.11 15.93 -13.02
N GLY A 233 -28.25 16.84 -12.05
CA GLY A 233 -29.23 17.93 -12.10
C GLY A 233 -30.18 18.04 -10.91
N ALA A 234 -30.09 17.18 -9.90
CA ALA A 234 -30.78 17.39 -8.62
C ALA A 234 -29.93 18.28 -7.68
N GLY A 235 -29.91 19.58 -7.96
CA GLY A 235 -29.30 20.63 -7.13
C GLY A 235 -30.11 21.91 -7.21
#